data_AF-A0A1G8Z7V2-F1
#
_entry.id   AF-A0A1G8Z7V2-F1
#
_cell.length_a   1.000
_cell.length_b   1.000
_cell.length_c   1.000
_cell.angle_alpha   90.00
_cell.angle_beta   90.00
_cell.angle_gamma   90.00
#
_symmetry.space_group_name_H-M   'P 1'
#
loop_
_entity.id
_entity.type
_entity.pdbx_description
1 polymer ?
#
loop_
_entity_poly.entity_id
_entity_poly.type
_entity_poly.pdbx_seq_one_letter_code
_entity_poly.pdbx_strand_id
1 'polypeptide(L)'
;MDHLDEISVEELQDALDNVDGNKPMQRLLAAIAYKNDLTQTEIAEWHDTGRRTIYSWLNRLDTDEPLEQAVTDAHRSGRKRKLSEKQQQEFEHTVHESSKEIGFDAPA
;
A
#
# COMPACT_ATOMS: atom_id res chain seq x y z
N MET A 1 2.28 12.21 19.54
CA MET A 1 1.75 12.24 18.17
C MET A 1 0.42 12.90 18.39
N ASP A 2 0.40 14.22 18.27
CA ASP A 2 -0.52 15.05 19.06
C ASP A 2 -1.99 14.80 18.68
N HIS A 3 -2.28 14.59 17.39
CA HIS A 3 -3.62 14.29 16.91
C HIS A 3 -3.99 12.81 17.12
N LEU A 4 -3.05 11.88 16.89
CA LEU A 4 -3.29 10.45 17.14
C LEU A 4 -3.60 10.15 18.61
N ASP A 5 -3.00 10.91 19.53
CA ASP A 5 -3.23 10.78 20.96
C ASP A 5 -4.65 11.21 21.36
N GLU A 6 -5.30 12.09 20.58
CA GLU A 6 -6.69 12.54 20.75
C GLU A 6 -7.72 11.55 20.20
N ILE A 7 -7.38 10.80 19.14
CA ILE A 7 -8.26 9.80 18.54
C ILE A 7 -8.50 8.65 19.52
N SER A 8 -9.76 8.29 19.77
CA SER A 8 -10.14 7.18 20.64
C SER A 8 -9.89 5.81 19.99
N VAL A 9 -9.82 4.76 20.82
CA VAL A 9 -9.70 3.39 20.29
C VAL A 9 -10.99 2.98 19.58
N GLU A 10 -12.14 3.42 20.07
CA GLU A 10 -13.45 3.20 19.44
C GLU A 10 -13.50 3.79 18.02
N GLU A 11 -13.03 5.03 17.82
CA GLU A 11 -12.98 5.63 16.48
C GLU A 11 -12.09 4.86 15.50
N LEU A 12 -10.96 4.31 15.98
CA LEU A 12 -10.09 3.46 15.16
C LEU A 12 -10.76 2.13 14.81
N GLN A 13 -11.56 1.56 15.72
CA GLN A 13 -12.33 0.34 15.49
C GLN A 13 -13.47 0.58 14.50
N ASP A 14 -14.21 1.67 14.65
CA ASP A 14 -15.26 2.07 13.70
C ASP A 14 -14.68 2.29 12.31
N ALA A 15 -13.50 2.92 12.19
CA ALA A 15 -12.81 3.05 10.92
C ALA A 15 -12.38 1.69 10.35
N LEU A 16 -11.99 0.74 11.20
CA LEU A 16 -11.56 -0.59 10.78
C LEU A 16 -12.68 -1.39 10.11
N ASP A 17 -13.92 -1.22 10.57
CA ASP A 17 -15.11 -1.86 9.99
C ASP A 17 -15.48 -1.29 8.61
N ASN A 18 -15.03 -0.08 8.28
CA ASN A 18 -15.41 0.64 7.07
C ASN A 18 -14.33 0.69 5.97
N VAL A 19 -13.08 0.30 6.27
CA VAL A 19 -11.98 0.39 5.30
C VAL A 19 -11.81 -0.88 4.46
N ASP A 20 -11.56 -0.68 3.17
CA ASP A 20 -11.23 -1.75 2.24
C ASP A 20 -9.72 -1.90 2.02
N GLY A 21 -9.27 -3.14 1.96
CA GLY A 21 -7.91 -3.51 1.59
C GLY A 21 -6.95 -3.66 2.77
N ASN A 22 -5.95 -4.52 2.57
CA ASN A 22 -5.06 -4.98 3.64
C ASN A 22 -4.22 -3.84 4.25
N LYS A 23 -3.74 -2.89 3.44
CA LYS A 23 -2.86 -1.82 3.94
C LYS A 23 -3.59 -0.85 4.88
N PRO A 24 -4.78 -0.29 4.53
CA PRO A 24 -5.62 0.45 5.47
C PRO A 24 -5.85 -0.28 6.80
N MET A 25 -6.28 -1.54 6.74
CA MET A 25 -6.53 -2.35 7.94
C MET A 25 -5.27 -2.49 8.81
N GLN A 26 -4.12 -2.82 8.21
CA GLN A 26 -2.87 -2.96 8.95
C GLN A 26 -2.44 -1.66 9.65
N ARG A 27 -2.70 -0.50 9.03
CA ARG A 27 -2.38 0.81 9.62
C ARG A 27 -3.26 1.11 10.83
N LEU A 28 -4.55 0.80 10.74
CA LEU A 28 -5.49 0.95 11.87
C LEU A 28 -5.14 -0.01 13.01
N LEU A 29 -4.83 -1.28 12.71
CA LEU A 29 -4.41 -2.24 13.73
C LEU A 29 -3.12 -1.80 14.44
N ALA A 30 -2.15 -1.25 13.70
CA ALA A 30 -0.94 -0.69 14.29
C ALA A 30 -1.24 0.51 15.20
N ALA A 31 -2.19 1.35 14.83
CA ALA A 31 -2.62 2.49 15.65
C ALA A 31 -3.35 2.06 16.92
N ILE A 32 -4.24 1.08 16.82
CA ILE A 32 -4.92 0.47 17.97
C ILE A 32 -3.88 -0.13 18.92
N ALA A 33 -2.91 -0.89 18.41
CA ALA A 33 -1.83 -1.44 19.22
C ALA A 33 -1.02 -0.34 19.93
N TYR A 34 -0.69 0.74 19.22
CA TYR A 34 0.01 1.90 19.79
C TYR A 34 -0.78 2.57 20.92
N LYS A 35 -2.11 2.72 20.76
CA LYS A 35 -3.01 3.24 21.80
C LYS A 35 -3.14 2.31 23.01
N ASN A 36 -2.78 1.04 22.87
CA ASN A 36 -2.72 0.05 23.96
C ASN A 36 -1.31 -0.08 24.55
N ASP A 37 -0.51 0.98 24.50
CA ASP A 37 0.84 1.09 25.08
C ASP A 37 1.91 0.19 24.46
N LEU A 38 1.66 -0.44 23.30
CA LEU A 38 2.70 -1.16 22.60
C LEU A 38 3.70 -0.21 21.94
N THR A 39 4.98 -0.56 22.03
CA THR A 39 6.04 0.21 21.39
C THR A 39 6.02 0.00 19.88
N GLN A 40 6.51 1.00 19.13
CA GLN A 40 6.67 0.89 17.67
C GLN A 40 7.58 -0.27 17.25
N THR A 41 8.46 -0.76 18.14
CA THR A 41 9.33 -1.91 17.88
C THR A 41 8.53 -3.21 17.97
N GLU A 42 7.72 -3.40 19.02
CA GLU A 42 6.87 -4.58 19.18
C GLU A 42 5.84 -4.69 18.05
N ILE A 43 5.21 -3.56 17.69
CA ILE A 43 4.28 -3.49 16.57
C ILE A 43 5.00 -3.86 15.26
N ALA A 44 6.25 -3.41 15.07
CA ALA A 44 7.01 -3.74 13.88
C ALA A 44 7.30 -5.24 13.75
N GLU A 45 7.59 -5.91 14.87
CA GLU A 45 7.78 -7.37 14.92
C GLU A 45 6.50 -8.12 14.53
N TRP A 46 5.34 -7.69 15.01
CA TRP A 46 4.05 -8.32 14.69
C TRP A 46 3.68 -8.20 13.20
N HIS A 47 4.08 -7.09 12.58
CA HIS A 47 3.80 -6.81 11.16
C HIS A 47 4.93 -7.23 10.21
N ASP A 48 5.98 -7.91 10.70
CA ASP A 48 7.17 -8.28 9.93
C ASP A 48 7.74 -7.10 9.11
N THR A 49 7.87 -5.94 9.77
CA THR A 49 8.33 -4.71 9.14
C THR A 49 9.34 -3.96 10.00
N GLY A 50 9.86 -2.85 9.50
CA GLY A 50 10.77 -1.99 10.25
C GLY A 50 10.03 -0.97 11.11
N ARG A 51 10.60 -0.62 12.28
CA ARG A 51 10.09 0.46 13.16
C ARG A 51 9.80 1.76 12.39
N ARG A 52 10.63 2.11 11.40
CA ARG A 52 10.42 3.31 10.57
C ARG A 52 9.13 3.25 9.75
N THR A 53 8.73 2.06 9.31
CA THR A 53 7.46 1.84 8.62
C THR A 53 6.30 2.11 9.57
N ILE A 54 6.35 1.56 10.79
CA ILE A 54 5.33 1.79 11.82
C ILE A 54 5.24 3.28 12.16
N TYR A 55 6.36 3.95 12.41
CA TYR A 55 6.38 5.41 12.61
C TYR A 55 5.70 6.15 11.46
N SER A 56 6.00 5.78 10.20
CA SER A 56 5.38 6.38 9.03
C SER A 56 3.88 6.09 8.92
N TRP A 57 3.39 4.96 9.42
CA TRP A 57 1.97 4.64 9.43
C TRP A 57 1.23 5.45 10.49
N LEU A 58 1.77 5.51 11.71
CA LEU A 58 1.18 6.29 12.80
C LEU A 58 1.18 7.79 12.46
N ASN A 59 2.28 8.31 11.91
CA ASN A 59 2.36 9.72 11.48
C ASN A 59 1.37 10.07 10.35
N ARG A 60 0.84 9.08 9.61
CA ARG A 60 -0.21 9.36 8.62
C ARG A 60 -1.58 9.56 9.24
N LEU A 61 -1.81 9.00 10.42
CA LEU A 61 -3.02 9.19 11.22
C LEU A 61 -2.93 10.42 12.14
N ASP A 62 -1.73 10.97 12.28
CA ASP A 62 -1.42 12.17 13.07
C ASP A 62 -1.67 13.45 12.24
N THR A 63 -2.87 13.58 11.68
CA THR A 63 -3.30 14.69 10.82
C THR A 63 -4.80 14.91 10.95
N ASP A 64 -5.27 16.12 10.64
CA ASP A 64 -6.70 16.49 10.69
C ASP A 64 -7.56 15.85 9.56
N GLU A 65 -6.98 15.00 8.70
CA GLU A 65 -7.72 14.27 7.67
C GLU A 65 -8.58 13.13 8.28
N PRO A 66 -9.73 12.80 7.68
CA PRO A 66 -10.53 11.65 8.11
C PRO A 66 -9.72 10.34 8.10
N LEU A 67 -9.93 9.48 9.11
CA LEU A 67 -9.20 8.23 9.29
C LEU A 67 -9.16 7.37 8.01
N GLU A 68 -10.30 7.21 7.36
CA GLU A 68 -10.47 6.42 6.12
C GLU A 68 -9.56 6.91 4.98
N GLN A 69 -9.33 8.22 4.90
CA GLN A 69 -8.44 8.83 3.90
C GLN A 69 -6.98 8.72 4.34
N ALA A 70 -6.68 9.05 5.59
CA ALA A 70 -5.34 9.00 6.17
C ALA A 70 -4.66 7.62 5.98
N VAL A 71 -5.44 6.54 6.17
CA VAL A 71 -4.95 5.16 6.02
C VAL A 71 -4.88 4.67 4.59
N THR A 72 -5.41 5.41 3.63
CA THR A 72 -5.44 5.01 2.22
C THR A 72 -4.27 5.63 1.46
N ASP A 73 -3.55 4.84 0.65
CA ASP A 73 -2.54 5.42 -0.23
C ASP A 73 -3.22 6.30 -1.29
N ALA A 74 -2.73 7.53 -1.48
CA ALA A 74 -3.16 8.37 -2.59
C ALA A 74 -3.04 7.59 -3.91
N HIS A 75 -4.03 7.73 -4.78
CA HIS A 75 -4.03 7.03 -6.06
C HIS A 75 -2.75 7.35 -6.83
N ARG A 76 -1.88 6.35 -6.97
CA ARG A 76 -0.69 6.46 -7.81
C ARG A 76 -1.12 6.13 -9.23
N SER A 77 -1.42 7.15 -10.02
CA SER A 77 -1.32 7.01 -11.47
C SER A 77 0.13 6.61 -11.71
N GLY A 78 0.38 5.34 -12.06
CA GLY A 78 1.75 4.84 -12.20
C GLY A 78 2.58 5.68 -13.18
N ARG A 79 3.82 5.27 -13.42
CA ARG A 79 4.64 5.91 -14.45
C ARG A 79 3.82 6.03 -15.74
N LYS A 80 3.70 7.24 -16.29
CA LYS A 80 3.03 7.46 -17.59
C LYS A 80 3.54 6.42 -18.57
N ARG A 81 2.63 5.62 -19.13
CA ARG A 81 2.99 4.59 -20.10
C ARG A 81 3.74 5.27 -21.25
N LYS A 82 4.89 4.70 -21.63
CA LYS A 82 5.67 5.20 -22.77
C LYS A 82 4.98 4.87 -24.11
N LEU A 83 4.21 3.80 -24.12
CA LEU A 83 3.46 3.32 -25.28
C LEU A 83 1.98 3.64 -25.06
N SER A 84 1.33 4.10 -26.12
CA SER A 84 -0.14 4.07 -26.21
C SER A 84 -0.65 2.63 -26.28
N GLU A 85 -1.93 2.41 -26.03
CA GLU A 85 -2.54 1.07 -26.11
C GLU A 85 -2.33 0.42 -27.49
N LYS A 86 -2.45 1.21 -28.56
CA LYS A 86 -2.18 0.75 -29.92
C LYS A 86 -0.72 0.30 -30.12
N GLN A 87 0.23 1.09 -29.62
CA GLN A 87 1.65 0.75 -29.70
C GLN A 87 2.00 -0.48 -28.85
N GLN A 88 1.30 -0.66 -27.72
CA GLN A 88 1.47 -1.84 -26.88
C GLN A 88 0.94 -3.09 -27.58
N GLN A 89 -0.25 -3.03 -28.20
CA GLN A 89 -0.82 -4.13 -28.97
C GLN A 89 0.06 -4.50 -30.18
N GLU A 90 0.58 -3.50 -30.90
CA GLU A 90 1.48 -3.72 -32.04
C GLU A 90 2.79 -4.38 -31.59
N PHE A 91 3.35 -3.95 -30.46
CA PHE A 91 4.52 -4.59 -29.87
C PHE A 91 4.24 -6.04 -29.46
N GLU A 92 3.14 -6.29 -28.75
CA GLU A 92 2.75 -7.62 -28.28
C GLU A 92 2.54 -8.59 -29.47
N HIS A 93 1.86 -8.12 -30.52
CA HIS A 93 1.66 -8.87 -31.76
C HIS A 93 2.99 -9.16 -32.45
N THR A 94 3.85 -8.15 -32.59
CA THR A 94 5.16 -8.31 -33.23
C THR A 94 6.02 -9.33 -32.51
N VAL A 95 6.10 -9.27 -31.18
CA VAL A 95 6.91 -10.23 -30.41
C VAL A 95 6.34 -11.65 -30.51
N HIS A 96 5.01 -11.83 -30.48
CA HIS A 96 4.40 -13.16 -30.56
C HIS A 96 4.44 -13.78 -31.96
N GLU A 97 4.24 -12.98 -33.01
CA GLU A 97 4.26 -13.49 -34.39
C GLU A 97 5.68 -13.62 -34.94
N SER A 98 6.57 -12.68 -34.62
CA SER A 98 7.97 -12.73 -35.06
C SER A 98 8.71 -13.92 -34.44
N SER A 99 8.39 -14.36 -33.22
CA SER A 99 8.97 -15.58 -32.64
C SER A 99 8.51 -16.88 -33.34
N LYS A 100 7.36 -16.87 -34.02
CA LYS A 100 6.90 -18.02 -34.81
C LYS A 100 7.52 -18.05 -36.20
N GLU A 101 7.84 -16.89 -36.76
CA GLU A 101 8.41 -16.75 -38.10
C GLU A 101 9.94 -16.83 -38.09
N ILE A 102 10.58 -16.37 -37.01
CA ILE A 102 12.01 -16.51 -36.75
C ILE A 102 12.18 -17.77 -35.91
N GLY A 103 12.34 -18.92 -36.55
CA GLY A 103 12.52 -20.22 -35.89
C GLY A 103 13.63 -20.18 -34.84
N PHE A 104 13.26 -19.98 -33.58
CA PHE A 104 14.13 -20.19 -32.44
C PHE A 104 14.16 -21.69 -32.12
N ASP A 105 14.77 -22.45 -33.03
CA ASP A 105 15.14 -23.86 -32.84
C ASP A 105 16.65 -24.04 -33.08
N ALA A 106 17.45 -23.13 -32.50
CA ALA A 106 18.89 -23.31 -32.38
C ALA A 106 19.17 -23.93 -31.00
N PRO A 107 19.75 -25.14 -30.93
CA PRO A 107 20.14 -25.72 -29.65
C PRO A 107 21.22 -24.87 -28.99
N ALA A 108 21.20 -24.88 -27.65
CA ALA A 108 22.16 -24.19 -26.78
C ALA A 108 23.61 -24.69 -26.96
#